data_AF-A0A519KXX5-F1
#
_entry.id   AF-A0A519KXX5-F1
#
_cell.length_a   1.000
_cell.length_b   1.000
_cell.length_c   1.000
_cell.angle_alpha   90.00
_cell.angle_beta   90.00
_cell.angle_gamma   90.00
#
_symmetry.space_group_name_H-M   'P 1'
#
loop_
_entity.id
_entity.type
_entity.pdbx_description
1 polymer ?
#
loop_
_entity_poly.entity_id
_entity_poly.type
_entity_poly.pdbx_seq_one_letter_code
_entity_poly.pdbx_strand_id
1 'polypeptide(L)'
;MSAGTTPTSTTWATTTTAVWSALSPSLSDPLRTFEAYPVTFLNNMPVGRKLFAAFACVLTAIAVMGAVVFFQMVALDKAGAQRSVANQMVRSTAAAEFYLARQENSVRGFLLTGDEYYIQRATAHRQSFKNAVKELEDAAGPELKDEVGSLDRTADAWFEHVVTQGAALARDPATRDRAVAMVGRSGSADQVMEPVESALDSIKEQNLVELDRVRAVQDDASTTAKWVLGLGIGAAIILSVLAGLALTRGIGGPVMKMVDHMKRLIGGDTSLQVPEASRKDEFGAMGQAIIAFRDAAIDKIRVEAEAVDAREKADIERRRNLTLTEAAAEEQARVVTALGEGLEKLSDGDLTYRLTQTFPSDYVKLQSDFNAAMGQLKDAMSVVVSNVSAIRSGSGEISHAADDLSRRT
;
A
#
# COMPACT_ATOMS: atom_id res chain seq x y z
N MET A 1 -57.97 29.71 41.55
CA MET A 1 -58.84 29.36 40.40
C MET A 1 -57.96 29.15 39.18
N SER A 2 -58.00 27.93 38.63
CA SER A 2 -57.91 27.59 37.20
C SER A 2 -56.66 28.06 36.40
N ALA A 3 -55.74 27.14 36.09
CA ALA A 3 -55.55 26.50 34.77
C ALA A 3 -54.91 27.41 33.70
N GLY A 4 -53.90 27.02 32.92
CA GLY A 4 -53.30 25.71 32.72
C GLY A 4 -52.16 25.77 31.69
N THR A 5 -51.67 24.57 31.36
CA THR A 5 -51.02 24.15 30.10
C THR A 5 -49.63 24.70 29.74
N THR A 6 -48.66 23.81 29.94
CA THR A 6 -47.39 23.62 29.22
C THR A 6 -47.52 23.65 27.69
N PRO A 7 -46.53 24.18 26.94
CA PRO A 7 -46.26 23.76 25.58
C PRO A 7 -45.17 22.68 25.55
N THR A 8 -45.55 21.57 24.93
CA THR A 8 -44.73 20.44 24.54
C THR A 8 -43.61 20.81 23.57
N SER A 9 -42.51 20.07 23.69
CA SER A 9 -41.45 19.89 22.71
C SER A 9 -41.98 19.54 21.31
N THR A 10 -41.07 19.61 20.34
CA THR A 10 -41.10 18.96 19.01
C THR A 10 -41.74 19.76 17.88
N THR A 11 -40.94 20.51 17.12
CA THR A 11 -41.14 20.82 15.67
C THR A 11 -39.90 21.54 15.11
N TRP A 12 -38.78 20.82 14.95
CA TRP A 12 -37.64 21.25 14.12
C TRP A 12 -37.11 20.09 13.23
N ALA A 13 -37.96 19.11 12.91
CA ALA A 13 -37.54 17.88 12.21
C ALA A 13 -38.28 17.61 10.89
N THR A 14 -38.89 18.63 10.26
CA THR A 14 -39.71 18.42 9.05
C THR A 14 -39.46 19.43 7.92
N THR A 15 -38.27 20.02 7.84
CA THR A 15 -37.90 20.89 6.69
C THR A 15 -36.54 20.59 6.05
N THR A 16 -35.87 19.51 6.44
CA THR A 16 -34.60 19.07 5.82
C THR A 16 -34.73 17.78 4.98
N THR A 17 -35.85 17.07 5.07
CA THR A 17 -36.05 15.79 4.34
C THR A 17 -36.71 15.95 2.97
N ALA A 18 -37.29 17.13 2.66
CA ALA A 18 -38.05 17.35 1.41
C ALA A 18 -37.21 17.92 0.25
N VAL A 19 -35.94 18.30 0.49
CA VAL A 19 -35.04 18.79 -0.58
C VAL A 19 -34.11 17.68 -1.09
N TRP A 20 -33.93 16.60 -0.32
CA TRP A 20 -33.05 15.47 -0.68
C TRP A 20 -33.72 14.37 -1.51
N SER A 21 -35.06 14.35 -1.64
CA SER A 21 -35.79 13.34 -2.42
C SER A 21 -36.11 13.73 -3.86
N ALA A 22 -35.82 14.98 -4.27
CA ALA A 22 -36.15 15.51 -5.60
C ALA A 22 -34.93 15.59 -6.56
N LEU A 23 -33.77 15.04 -6.18
CA LEU A 23 -32.51 15.19 -6.93
C LEU A 23 -31.72 13.89 -7.13
N SER A 24 -32.42 12.75 -7.29
CA SER A 24 -31.81 11.54 -7.85
C SER A 24 -32.84 10.77 -8.69
N PRO A 25 -32.65 10.73 -10.01
CA PRO A 25 -32.13 9.49 -10.58
C PRO A 25 -31.18 9.75 -11.78
N SER A 26 -29.87 9.67 -11.57
CA SER A 26 -28.88 9.31 -12.61
C SER A 26 -27.43 9.18 -12.11
N LEU A 27 -27.17 9.11 -10.80
CA LEU A 27 -25.83 8.77 -10.29
C LEU A 27 -25.59 7.24 -10.33
N SER A 28 -25.71 6.65 -11.52
CA SER A 28 -24.95 5.46 -11.84
C SER A 28 -23.50 5.89 -12.06
N ASP A 29 -22.69 5.74 -11.02
CA ASP A 29 -21.24 5.51 -11.10
C ASP A 29 -20.40 6.64 -11.75
N PRO A 30 -20.09 7.74 -11.02
CA PRO A 30 -19.18 8.79 -11.49
C PRO A 30 -17.71 8.33 -11.63
N LEU A 31 -17.40 7.05 -11.36
CA LEU A 31 -16.06 6.48 -11.51
C LEU A 31 -15.81 5.81 -12.88
N ARG A 32 -16.79 5.79 -13.79
CA ARG A 32 -16.68 5.07 -15.08
C ARG A 32 -16.24 5.88 -16.30
N THR A 33 -16.09 7.21 -16.23
CA THR A 33 -15.89 8.04 -17.44
C THR A 33 -14.58 8.82 -17.52
N PHE A 34 -13.57 8.48 -16.72
CA PHE A 34 -12.19 8.86 -17.04
C PHE A 34 -11.53 7.69 -17.78
N GLU A 35 -11.81 7.60 -19.08
CA GLU A 35 -10.99 6.79 -19.99
C GLU A 35 -9.51 7.18 -19.80
N ALA A 36 -8.74 6.15 -19.48
CA ALA A 36 -7.38 6.24 -19.05
C ALA A 36 -6.51 6.87 -20.12
N TYR A 37 -5.76 7.91 -19.77
CA TYR A 37 -4.42 8.07 -20.32
C TYR A 37 -3.56 7.00 -19.64
N PRO A 38 -3.18 5.90 -20.32
CA PRO A 38 -2.37 4.90 -19.67
C PRO A 38 -0.95 5.44 -19.69
N VAL A 39 -0.43 5.81 -18.51
CA VAL A 39 1.01 5.76 -18.28
C VAL A 39 1.38 4.28 -18.28
N THR A 40 1.41 3.66 -19.47
CA THR A 40 1.62 2.22 -19.72
C THR A 40 2.90 1.70 -19.06
N PHE A 41 3.87 2.59 -18.83
CA PHE A 41 5.09 2.31 -18.10
C PHE A 41 4.85 1.88 -16.65
N LEU A 42 3.94 2.55 -15.93
CA LEU A 42 3.67 2.21 -14.53
C LEU A 42 3.00 0.85 -14.40
N ASN A 43 2.11 0.47 -15.33
CA ASN A 43 1.39 -0.79 -15.23
C ASN A 43 2.29 -2.02 -15.31
N ASN A 44 3.37 -1.97 -16.09
CA ASN A 44 4.30 -3.09 -16.26
C ASN A 44 5.46 -3.12 -15.25
N MET A 45 5.49 -2.18 -14.30
CA MET A 45 6.54 -2.13 -13.28
C MET A 45 6.24 -3.14 -12.14
N PRO A 46 7.26 -3.85 -11.62
CA PRO A 46 7.13 -4.68 -10.43
C PRO A 46 6.51 -3.92 -9.25
N VAL A 47 5.66 -4.58 -8.46
CA VAL A 47 4.95 -3.99 -7.31
C VAL A 47 5.92 -3.35 -6.33
N GLY A 48 7.04 -4.01 -6.04
CA GLY A 48 8.07 -3.47 -5.14
C GLY A 48 8.65 -2.15 -5.63
N ARG A 49 8.90 -2.01 -6.93
CA ARG A 49 9.42 -0.76 -7.53
C ARG A 49 8.37 0.35 -7.54
N LYS A 50 7.08 0.03 -7.76
CA LYS A 50 5.97 1.00 -7.66
C LYS A 50 5.88 1.59 -6.25
N LEU A 51 5.88 0.73 -5.22
CA LEU A 51 5.85 1.16 -3.83
C LEU A 51 7.07 2.01 -3.49
N PHE A 52 8.27 1.54 -3.85
CA PHE A 52 9.50 2.29 -3.61
C PHE A 52 9.47 3.67 -4.28
N ALA A 53 9.07 3.76 -5.55
CA ALA A 53 9.01 5.03 -6.27
C ALA A 53 8.00 6.01 -5.64
N ALA A 54 6.83 5.52 -5.21
CA ALA A 54 5.82 6.33 -4.55
C ALA A 54 6.32 6.88 -3.20
N PHE A 55 6.88 6.02 -2.34
CA PHE A 55 7.45 6.44 -1.06
C PHE A 55 8.67 7.35 -1.24
N ALA A 56 9.56 7.03 -2.18
CA ALA A 56 10.73 7.85 -2.48
C ALA A 56 10.34 9.24 -2.97
N CYS A 57 9.29 9.36 -3.80
CA CYS A 57 8.77 10.64 -4.25
C CYS A 57 8.28 11.50 -3.07
N VAL A 58 7.45 10.92 -2.18
CA VAL A 58 6.93 11.62 -1.00
C VAL A 58 8.05 12.01 -0.04
N LEU A 59 8.98 11.09 0.27
CA LEU A 59 10.11 11.37 1.14
C LEU A 59 11.05 12.44 0.57
N THR A 60 11.30 12.41 -0.73
CA THR A 60 12.12 13.45 -1.41
C THR A 60 11.42 14.81 -1.32
N ALA A 61 10.11 14.87 -1.55
CA ALA A 61 9.35 16.10 -1.43
C ALA A 61 9.39 16.67 0.01
N ILE A 62 9.27 15.80 1.03
CA ILE A 62 9.39 16.18 2.44
C ILE A 62 10.82 16.67 2.74
N ALA A 63 11.85 15.99 2.27
CA ALA A 63 13.24 16.39 2.48
C ALA A 63 13.57 17.74 1.83
N VAL A 64 13.10 17.96 0.60
CA VAL A 64 13.24 19.26 -0.10
C VAL A 64 12.51 20.35 0.68
N MET A 65 11.28 20.10 1.14
CA MET A 65 10.55 21.06 1.97
C MET A 65 11.29 21.38 3.26
N GLY A 66 11.82 20.36 3.95
CA GLY A 66 12.61 20.54 5.17
C GLY A 66 13.84 21.40 4.94
N ALA A 67 14.57 21.18 3.85
CA ALA A 67 15.72 21.99 3.47
C ALA A 67 15.31 23.46 3.20
N VAL A 68 14.23 23.67 2.45
CA VAL A 68 13.72 25.01 2.15
C VAL A 68 13.31 25.76 3.42
N VAL A 69 12.58 25.10 4.32
CA VAL A 69 12.18 25.68 5.62
C VAL A 69 13.41 26.04 6.45
N PHE A 70 14.42 25.16 6.49
CA PHE A 70 15.67 25.42 7.20
C PHE A 70 16.39 26.68 6.67
N PHE A 71 16.55 26.82 5.36
CA PHE A 71 17.17 28.01 4.77
C PHE A 71 16.37 29.29 5.03
N GLN A 72 15.04 29.21 5.03
CA GLN A 72 14.19 30.35 5.38
C GLN A 72 14.29 30.75 6.85
N MET A 73 14.41 29.77 7.75
CA MET A 73 14.63 30.04 9.16
C MET A 73 15.96 30.77 9.39
N VAL A 74 17.03 30.35 8.71
CA VAL A 74 18.33 31.05 8.75
C VAL A 74 18.24 32.49 8.23
N ALA A 75 17.48 32.71 7.15
CA ALA A 75 17.25 34.07 6.63
C ALA A 75 16.45 34.95 7.61
N LEU A 76 15.42 34.37 8.24
CA LEU A 76 14.60 35.06 9.23
C LEU A 76 15.38 35.42 10.50
N ASP A 77 16.26 34.52 10.97
CA ASP A 77 17.14 34.76 12.11
C ASP A 77 18.13 35.89 11.80
N LYS A 78 18.72 35.91 10.60
CA LYS A 78 19.61 36.99 10.18
C LYS A 78 18.90 38.34 10.13
N ALA A 79 17.69 38.40 9.57
CA ALA A 79 16.88 39.61 9.55
C ALA A 79 16.47 40.04 10.98
N GLY A 80 16.15 39.08 11.85
CA GLY A 80 15.84 39.30 13.26
C GLY A 80 17.04 39.89 14.04
N ALA A 81 18.24 39.36 13.82
CA ALA A 81 19.47 39.88 14.43
C ALA A 81 19.74 41.33 14.03
N GLN A 82 19.59 41.68 12.74
CA GLN A 82 19.73 43.05 12.25
C GLN A 82 18.69 43.99 12.88
N ARG A 83 17.42 43.57 12.97
CA ARG A 83 16.39 44.35 13.66
C ARG A 83 16.71 44.52 15.16
N SER A 84 17.28 43.52 15.81
CA SER A 84 17.68 43.62 17.22
C SER A 84 18.71 44.72 17.42
N VAL A 85 19.75 44.76 16.58
CA VAL A 85 20.78 45.81 16.58
C VAL A 85 20.17 47.19 16.33
N ALA A 86 19.31 47.34 15.31
CA ALA A 86 18.65 48.62 15.03
C ALA A 86 17.76 49.11 16.19
N ASN A 87 17.04 48.22 16.88
CA ASN A 87 16.28 48.61 18.08
C ASN A 87 17.19 49.00 19.25
N GLN A 88 18.33 48.32 19.41
CA GLN A 88 19.32 48.68 20.43
C GLN A 88 19.88 50.07 20.17
N MET A 89 20.23 50.39 18.92
CA MET A 89 20.67 51.73 18.50
C MET A 89 19.61 52.79 18.85
N VAL A 90 18.35 52.61 18.45
CA VAL A 90 17.27 53.57 18.79
C VAL A 90 17.10 53.75 20.30
N ARG A 91 17.14 52.66 21.07
CA ARG A 91 16.98 52.72 22.54
C ARG A 91 18.13 53.44 23.22
N SER A 92 19.37 53.16 22.79
CA SER A 92 20.57 53.77 23.37
C SER A 92 20.72 55.24 22.96
N THR A 93 20.30 55.64 21.76
CA THR A 93 20.17 57.07 21.38
C THR A 93 19.16 57.78 22.28
N ALA A 94 17.97 57.21 22.46
CA ALA A 94 16.95 57.80 23.34
C ALA A 94 17.42 57.87 24.81
N ALA A 95 18.19 56.89 25.29
CA ALA A 95 18.79 56.93 26.61
C ALA A 95 19.86 58.03 26.73
N ALA A 96 20.72 58.19 25.72
CA ALA A 96 21.71 59.27 25.69
C ALA A 96 21.02 60.65 25.70
N GLU A 97 20.03 60.87 24.83
CA GLU A 97 19.22 62.10 24.79
C GLU A 97 18.57 62.39 26.16
N PHE A 98 17.97 61.37 26.78
CA PHE A 98 17.35 61.49 28.10
C PHE A 98 18.37 61.89 29.18
N TYR A 99 19.51 61.19 29.28
CA TYR A 99 20.52 61.49 30.30
C TYR A 99 21.26 62.80 30.06
N LEU A 100 21.37 63.26 28.82
CA LEU A 100 21.88 64.59 28.49
C LEU A 100 20.95 65.67 29.06
N ALA A 101 19.64 65.60 28.77
CA ALA A 101 18.66 66.52 29.32
C ALA A 101 18.62 66.48 30.87
N ARG A 102 18.85 65.32 31.48
CA ARG A 102 18.94 65.19 32.95
C ARG A 102 20.19 65.86 33.53
N GLN A 103 21.31 65.90 32.80
CA GLN A 103 22.50 66.66 33.19
C GLN A 103 22.19 68.16 33.17
N GLU A 104 21.63 68.68 32.08
CA GLU A 104 21.24 70.09 31.96
C GLU A 104 20.32 70.53 33.10
N ASN A 105 19.25 69.75 33.33
CA ASN A 105 18.30 70.05 34.39
C ASN A 105 18.95 70.02 35.78
N SER A 106 19.93 69.15 35.99
CA SER A 106 20.66 69.09 37.27
C SER A 106 21.55 70.32 37.45
N VAL A 107 22.27 70.77 36.43
CA VAL A 107 23.08 71.99 36.47
C VAL A 107 22.21 73.22 36.75
N ARG A 108 21.06 73.36 36.05
CA ARG A 108 20.10 74.44 36.30
C ARG A 108 19.57 74.40 37.74
N GLY A 109 19.33 73.21 38.30
CA GLY A 109 18.96 73.02 39.70
C GLY A 109 20.04 73.48 40.69
N PHE A 110 21.31 73.18 40.40
CA PHE A 110 22.44 73.66 41.19
C PHE A 110 22.54 75.19 41.16
N LEU A 111 22.45 75.81 39.98
CA LEU A 111 22.54 77.26 39.84
C LEU A 111 21.42 78.00 40.57
N LEU A 112 20.22 77.40 40.62
CA LEU A 112 19.06 77.94 41.34
C LEU A 112 19.22 77.82 42.87
N THR A 113 19.62 76.65 43.36
CA THR A 113 19.55 76.30 44.79
C THR A 113 20.88 76.45 45.53
N GLY A 114 22.01 76.31 44.83
CA GLY A 114 23.35 76.17 45.41
C GLY A 114 23.62 74.80 46.05
N ASP A 115 22.71 73.82 45.94
CA ASP A 115 22.84 72.52 46.60
C ASP A 115 23.70 71.54 45.77
N GLU A 116 24.84 71.15 46.32
CA GLU A 116 25.83 70.26 45.72
C GLU A 116 25.25 68.88 45.33
N TYR A 117 24.12 68.47 45.91
CA TYR A 117 23.35 67.29 45.49
C TYR A 117 23.09 67.27 43.98
N TYR A 118 22.81 68.43 43.38
CA TYR A 118 22.53 68.53 41.95
C TYR A 118 23.76 68.30 41.08
N ILE A 119 24.96 68.68 41.53
CA ILE A 119 26.21 68.37 40.82
C ILE A 119 26.52 66.88 40.91
N GLN A 120 26.35 66.26 42.09
CA GLN A 120 26.50 64.81 42.23
C GLN A 120 25.55 64.06 41.29
N ARG A 121 24.32 64.54 41.16
CA ARG A 121 23.36 64.01 40.18
C ARG A 121 23.78 64.24 38.74
N ALA A 122 24.29 65.40 38.38
CA ALA A 122 24.79 65.67 37.03
C ALA A 122 25.90 64.69 36.67
N THR A 123 26.85 64.44 37.57
CA THR A 123 27.92 63.44 37.39
C THR A 123 27.36 62.01 37.28
N ALA A 124 26.36 61.65 38.08
CA ALA A 124 25.72 60.33 37.95
C ALA A 124 25.02 60.16 36.59
N HIS A 125 24.29 61.18 36.13
CA HIS A 125 23.66 61.16 34.79
C HIS A 125 24.69 61.16 33.67
N ARG A 126 25.86 61.81 33.86
CA ARG A 126 26.98 61.74 32.91
C ARG A 126 27.48 60.31 32.73
N GLN A 127 27.59 59.55 33.83
CA GLN A 127 27.98 58.14 33.73
C GLN A 127 26.93 57.31 32.97
N SER A 128 25.63 57.54 33.22
CA SER A 128 24.57 56.86 32.47
C SER A 128 24.56 57.24 30.99
N PHE A 129 24.83 58.51 30.66
CA PHE A 129 25.02 58.98 29.30
C PHE A 129 26.21 58.26 28.63
N LYS A 130 27.38 58.21 29.29
CA LYS A 130 28.57 57.51 28.78
C LYS A 130 28.29 56.02 28.53
N ASN A 131 27.53 55.37 29.40
CA ASN A 131 27.14 53.98 29.20
C ASN A 131 26.23 53.82 27.97
N ALA A 132 25.25 54.71 27.78
CA ALA A 132 24.39 54.70 26.60
C ALA A 132 25.17 54.97 25.30
N VAL A 133 26.11 55.92 25.32
CA VAL A 133 27.01 56.19 24.18
C VAL A 133 27.92 55.01 23.88
N LYS A 134 28.40 54.30 24.90
CA LYS A 134 29.16 53.06 24.71
C LYS A 134 28.31 51.97 24.06
N GLU A 135 27.06 51.79 24.51
CA GLU A 135 26.14 50.84 23.87
C GLU A 135 25.83 51.21 22.41
N LEU A 136 25.76 52.50 22.09
CA LEU A 136 25.68 53.00 20.72
C LEU A 136 26.93 52.64 19.92
N GLU A 137 28.12 52.91 20.47
CA GLU A 137 29.40 52.66 19.80
C GLU A 137 29.60 51.16 19.51
N ASP A 138 29.28 50.30 20.47
CA ASP A 138 29.39 48.84 20.35
C ASP A 138 28.42 48.28 19.28
N ALA A 139 27.25 48.90 19.12
CA ALA A 139 26.24 48.50 18.13
C ALA A 139 26.37 49.23 16.78
N ALA A 140 27.13 50.33 16.71
CA ALA A 140 27.25 51.17 15.53
C ALA A 140 27.96 50.46 14.37
N GLY A 141 27.36 50.55 13.19
CA GLY A 141 28.02 50.22 11.94
C GLY A 141 29.18 51.18 11.63
N PRO A 142 30.07 50.83 10.68
CA PRO A 142 31.22 51.67 10.32
C PRO A 142 30.85 53.11 9.96
N GLU A 143 29.68 53.32 9.36
CA GLU A 143 29.18 54.62 8.91
C GLU A 143 28.89 55.59 10.08
N LEU A 144 28.47 55.07 11.25
CA LEU A 144 28.09 55.87 12.41
C LEU A 144 29.18 55.97 13.48
N LYS A 145 30.27 55.20 13.38
CA LYS A 145 31.31 55.15 14.42
C LYS A 145 31.97 56.50 14.67
N ASP A 146 32.34 57.20 13.60
CA ASP A 146 32.97 58.52 13.72
C ASP A 146 32.01 59.56 14.31
N GLU A 147 30.72 59.46 13.98
CA GLU A 147 29.67 60.35 14.47
C GLU A 147 29.38 60.11 15.95
N VAL A 148 29.28 58.85 16.40
CA VAL A 148 29.16 58.49 17.82
C VAL A 148 30.40 58.93 18.62
N GLY A 149 31.60 58.76 18.06
CA GLY A 149 32.83 59.26 18.68
C GLY A 149 32.91 60.80 18.71
N SER A 150 32.31 61.48 17.74
CA SER A 150 32.16 62.94 17.76
C SER A 150 31.20 63.38 18.87
N LEU A 151 30.03 62.73 18.97
CA LEU A 151 29.03 62.96 20.01
C LEU A 151 29.64 62.85 21.41
N ASP A 152 30.44 61.82 21.66
CA ASP A 152 31.05 61.63 22.98
C ASP A 152 31.99 62.79 23.36
N ARG A 153 32.83 63.20 22.40
CA ARG A 153 33.81 64.29 22.57
C ARG A 153 33.15 65.65 22.74
N THR A 154 32.12 65.97 21.93
CA THR A 154 31.39 67.24 22.07
C THR A 154 30.61 67.27 23.37
N ALA A 155 30.03 66.16 23.80
CA ALA A 155 29.34 66.06 25.08
C ALA A 155 30.31 66.15 26.27
N ASP A 156 31.55 65.64 26.16
CA ASP A 156 32.60 65.85 27.18
C ASP A 156 32.97 67.32 27.28
N ALA A 157 33.17 68.00 26.15
CA ALA A 157 33.48 69.42 26.11
C ALA A 157 32.36 70.26 26.75
N TRP A 158 31.10 69.93 26.44
CA TRP A 158 29.95 70.56 27.09
C TRP A 158 29.95 70.32 28.60
N PHE A 159 30.16 69.08 29.04
CA PHE A 159 30.14 68.74 30.46
C PHE A 159 31.23 69.48 31.24
N GLU A 160 32.46 69.50 30.73
CA GLU A 160 33.56 70.22 31.37
C GLU A 160 33.33 71.72 31.39
N HIS A 161 32.90 72.31 30.28
CA HIS A 161 32.68 73.75 30.18
C HIS A 161 31.50 74.20 31.05
N VAL A 162 30.35 73.55 30.94
CA VAL A 162 29.10 74.02 31.57
C VAL A 162 28.91 73.48 32.97
N VAL A 163 29.24 72.21 33.22
CA VAL A 163 29.04 71.57 34.53
C VAL A 163 30.24 71.82 35.42
N THR A 164 31.44 71.40 35.02
CA THR A 164 32.63 71.48 35.88
C THR A 164 33.03 72.93 36.15
N GLN A 165 33.26 73.73 35.10
CA GLN A 165 33.66 75.13 35.26
C GLN A 165 32.50 75.99 35.78
N GLY A 166 31.29 75.77 35.28
CA GLY A 166 30.09 76.46 35.77
C GLY A 166 29.84 76.22 37.26
N ALA A 167 30.03 74.99 37.74
CA ALA A 167 29.92 74.69 39.16
C ALA A 167 31.02 75.38 39.98
N ALA A 168 32.27 75.37 39.50
CA ALA A 168 33.37 76.07 40.16
C ALA A 168 33.11 77.58 40.30
N LEU A 169 32.59 78.22 39.24
CA LEU A 169 32.22 79.64 39.26
C LEU A 169 31.01 79.93 40.17
N ALA A 170 30.04 79.02 40.25
CA ALA A 170 28.84 79.21 41.05
C ALA A 170 29.06 78.99 42.57
N ARG A 171 30.10 78.25 42.97
CA ARG A 171 30.46 78.06 44.39
C ARG A 171 31.02 79.33 45.03
N ASP A 172 31.65 80.21 44.25
CA ASP A 172 32.10 81.52 44.73
C ASP A 172 31.00 82.58 44.48
N PRO A 173 30.46 83.22 45.54
CA PRO A 173 29.46 84.27 45.41
C PRO A 173 29.88 85.41 44.47
N ALA A 174 31.18 85.74 44.37
CA ALA A 174 31.68 86.81 43.52
C ALA A 174 31.65 86.46 42.03
N THR A 175 31.68 85.17 41.67
CA THR A 175 31.67 84.71 40.28
C THR A 175 30.38 84.00 39.86
N ARG A 176 29.41 83.85 40.77
CA ARG A 176 28.15 83.14 40.51
C ARG A 176 27.36 83.71 39.34
N ASP A 177 27.33 85.04 39.17
CA ASP A 177 26.64 85.67 38.03
C ASP A 177 27.23 85.25 36.68
N ARG A 178 28.54 84.96 36.63
CA ARG A 178 29.19 84.44 35.41
C ARG A 178 28.70 83.03 35.09
N ALA A 179 28.52 82.18 36.11
CA ALA A 179 27.97 80.84 35.93
C ALA A 179 26.51 80.87 35.47
N VAL A 180 25.70 81.78 36.03
CA VAL A 180 24.31 81.98 35.60
C VAL A 180 24.24 82.49 34.16
N ALA A 181 25.13 83.40 33.77
CA ALA A 181 25.20 83.90 32.40
C ALA A 181 25.53 82.79 31.38
N MET A 182 26.23 81.73 31.77
CA MET A 182 26.53 80.60 30.88
C MET A 182 25.28 79.83 30.45
N VAL A 183 24.22 79.77 31.27
CA VAL A 183 22.95 79.08 30.98
C VAL A 183 21.80 80.05 30.64
N GLY A 184 22.13 81.34 30.48
CA GLY A 184 21.18 82.37 30.07
C GLY A 184 20.88 82.33 28.56
N ARG A 185 19.95 83.17 28.10
CA ARG A 185 19.45 83.23 26.71
C ARG A 185 20.53 83.33 25.61
N SER A 186 21.71 83.82 25.94
CA SER A 186 22.85 83.96 25.02
C SER A 186 24.12 83.37 25.64
N GLY A 187 23.96 82.41 26.54
CA GLY A 187 25.04 81.78 27.26
C GLY A 187 25.81 80.77 26.41
N SER A 188 27.03 80.45 26.84
CA SER A 188 27.86 79.44 26.17
C SER A 188 27.31 78.03 26.28
N ALA A 189 26.37 77.74 27.19
CA ALA A 189 25.83 76.39 27.37
C ALA A 189 25.10 75.89 26.12
N ASP A 190 24.21 76.70 25.57
CA ASP A 190 23.44 76.34 24.36
C ASP A 190 24.37 76.24 23.14
N GLN A 191 25.36 77.15 23.01
CA GLN A 191 26.34 77.13 21.90
C GLN A 191 27.22 75.88 21.89
N VAL A 192 27.61 75.39 23.07
CA VAL A 192 28.42 74.18 23.19
C VAL A 192 27.53 72.92 23.14
N MET A 193 26.23 73.04 23.41
CA MET A 193 25.26 71.95 23.34
C MET A 193 24.79 71.68 21.90
N GLU A 194 24.67 72.71 21.06
CA GLU A 194 24.16 72.61 19.69
C GLU A 194 24.84 71.50 18.85
N PRO A 195 26.17 71.30 18.89
CA PRO A 195 26.80 70.17 18.21
C PRO A 195 26.43 68.79 18.77
N VAL A 196 26.11 68.70 20.08
CA VAL A 196 25.69 67.46 20.75
C VAL A 196 24.27 67.10 20.33
N GLU A 197 23.35 68.07 20.36
CA GLU A 197 21.96 67.92 19.92
C GLU A 197 21.90 67.56 18.45
N SER A 198 22.64 68.29 17.60
CA SER A 198 22.70 68.01 16.15
C SER A 198 23.19 66.60 15.84
N ALA A 199 24.21 66.12 16.57
CA ALA A 199 24.71 64.76 16.41
C ALA A 199 23.70 63.71 16.90
N LEU A 200 23.03 63.92 18.04
CA LEU A 200 21.99 63.01 18.53
C LEU A 200 20.80 62.94 17.56
N ASP A 201 20.36 64.09 17.03
CA ASP A 201 19.27 64.16 16.08
C ASP A 201 19.62 63.45 14.77
N SER A 202 20.82 63.67 14.23
CA SER A 202 21.27 62.97 13.02
C SER A 202 21.37 61.46 13.24
N ILE A 203 21.99 61.01 14.34
CA ILE A 203 22.06 59.58 14.70
C ILE A 203 20.66 58.99 14.85
N LYS A 204 19.74 59.72 15.50
CA LYS A 204 18.35 59.29 15.71
C LYS A 204 17.60 59.13 14.39
N GLU A 205 17.69 60.11 13.50
CA GLU A 205 17.09 60.03 12.17
C GLU A 205 17.64 58.85 11.37
N GLN A 206 18.97 58.68 11.32
CA GLN A 206 19.61 57.55 10.65
C GLN A 206 19.18 56.20 11.24
N ASN A 207 19.11 56.09 12.57
CA ASN A 207 18.66 54.88 13.27
C ASN A 207 17.19 54.55 12.99
N LEU A 208 16.31 55.55 12.89
CA LEU A 208 14.91 55.35 12.56
C LEU A 208 14.74 54.87 11.11
N VAL A 209 15.46 55.48 10.17
CA VAL A 209 15.48 55.05 8.76
C VAL A 209 15.99 53.62 8.64
N GLU A 210 17.09 53.27 9.31
CA GLU A 210 17.63 51.92 9.29
C GLU A 210 16.68 50.93 9.96
N LEU A 211 16.05 51.30 11.08
CA LEU A 211 15.06 50.47 11.76
C LEU A 211 13.86 50.14 10.86
N ASP A 212 13.35 51.11 10.11
CA ASP A 212 12.26 50.89 9.16
C ASP A 212 12.71 50.01 7.98
N ARG A 213 13.93 50.20 7.49
CA ARG A 213 14.52 49.35 6.44
C ARG A 213 14.64 47.90 6.88
N VAL A 214 15.21 47.63 8.06
CA VAL A 214 15.39 46.25 8.56
C VAL A 214 14.06 45.60 8.97
N ARG A 215 13.09 46.39 9.44
CA ARG A 215 11.71 45.91 9.68
C ARG A 215 11.07 45.45 8.38
N ALA A 216 11.15 46.25 7.32
CA ALA A 216 10.62 45.88 6.01
C ALA A 216 11.26 44.59 5.46
N VAL A 217 12.58 44.45 5.60
CA VAL A 217 13.31 43.22 5.20
C VAL A 217 12.85 42.00 6.01
N GLN A 218 12.65 42.15 7.33
CA GLN A 218 12.17 41.04 8.16
C GLN A 218 10.71 40.68 7.84
N ASP A 219 9.84 41.67 7.61
CA ASP A 219 8.44 41.44 7.27
C ASP A 219 8.30 40.76 5.91
N ASP A 220 9.14 41.12 4.94
CA ASP A 220 9.24 40.44 3.64
C ASP A 220 9.75 39.00 3.79
N ALA A 221 10.82 38.80 4.57
CA ALA A 221 11.34 37.46 4.87
C ALA A 221 10.31 36.57 5.58
N SER A 222 9.56 37.14 6.53
CA SER A 222 8.47 36.46 7.26
C SER A 222 7.30 36.11 6.34
N THR A 223 6.90 37.02 5.46
CA THR A 223 5.82 36.81 4.49
C THR A 223 6.20 35.75 3.48
N THR A 224 7.43 35.81 2.96
CA THR A 224 7.99 34.80 2.05
C THR A 224 8.06 33.42 2.72
N ALA A 225 8.49 33.36 3.99
CA ALA A 225 8.51 32.11 4.76
C ALA A 225 7.11 31.51 4.93
N LYS A 226 6.10 32.33 5.26
CA LYS A 226 4.70 31.86 5.37
C LYS A 226 4.18 31.27 4.06
N TRP A 227 4.41 31.94 2.94
CA TRP A 227 3.94 31.47 1.63
C TRP A 227 4.64 30.18 1.20
N VAL A 228 5.96 30.10 1.36
CA VAL A 228 6.72 28.90 1.00
C VAL A 228 6.36 27.72 1.89
N LEU A 229 6.14 27.93 3.19
CA LEU A 229 5.65 26.88 4.09
C LEU A 229 4.25 26.41 3.67
N GLY A 230 3.33 27.34 3.41
CA GLY A 230 1.96 27.02 2.98
C GLY A 230 1.92 26.26 1.64
N LEU A 231 2.64 26.76 0.63
CA LEU A 231 2.75 26.11 -0.68
C LEU A 231 3.48 24.77 -0.60
N GLY A 232 4.53 24.67 0.21
CA GLY A 232 5.27 23.44 0.45
C GLY A 232 4.36 22.35 1.02
N ILE A 233 3.67 22.65 2.12
CA ILE A 233 2.72 21.73 2.75
C ILE A 233 1.63 21.31 1.76
N GLY A 234 1.04 22.28 1.05
CA GLY A 234 0.04 22.00 0.02
C GLY A 234 0.55 21.04 -1.06
N ALA A 235 1.75 21.30 -1.61
CA ALA A 235 2.37 20.46 -2.61
C ALA A 235 2.66 19.04 -2.10
N ALA A 236 3.14 18.88 -0.87
CA ALA A 236 3.40 17.56 -0.30
C ALA A 236 2.12 16.76 -0.04
N ILE A 237 1.04 17.42 0.39
CA ILE A 237 -0.28 16.79 0.53
C ILE A 237 -0.77 16.32 -0.84
N ILE A 238 -0.71 17.17 -1.86
CA ILE A 238 -1.12 16.83 -3.22
C ILE A 238 -0.30 15.65 -3.75
N LEU A 239 1.03 15.68 -3.62
CA LEU A 239 1.90 14.59 -4.04
C LEU A 239 1.59 13.28 -3.29
N SER A 240 1.31 13.34 -1.99
CA SER A 240 0.95 12.17 -1.19
C SER A 240 -0.39 11.57 -1.61
N VAL A 241 -1.39 12.42 -1.89
CA VAL A 241 -2.70 11.99 -2.41
C VAL A 241 -2.55 11.38 -3.80
N LEU A 242 -1.80 12.01 -4.70
CA LEU A 242 -1.56 11.49 -6.05
C LEU A 242 -0.81 10.15 -6.01
N ALA A 243 0.23 10.02 -5.18
CA ALA A 243 0.94 8.78 -4.96
C ALA A 243 0.01 7.69 -4.39
N GLY A 244 -0.82 8.02 -3.40
CA GLY A 244 -1.81 7.11 -2.83
C GLY A 244 -2.84 6.62 -3.86
N LEU A 245 -3.37 7.52 -4.69
CA LEU A 245 -4.29 7.18 -5.77
C LEU A 245 -3.63 6.31 -6.84
N ALA A 246 -2.37 6.62 -7.21
CA ALA A 246 -1.60 5.84 -8.16
C ALA A 246 -1.33 4.42 -7.65
N LEU A 247 -0.97 4.26 -6.37
CA LEU A 247 -0.78 2.95 -5.74
C LEU A 247 -2.09 2.17 -5.62
N THR A 248 -3.17 2.84 -5.21
CA THR A 248 -4.50 2.21 -5.08
C THR A 248 -4.98 1.67 -6.44
N ARG A 249 -4.80 2.44 -7.51
CA ARG A 249 -5.13 2.00 -8.88
C ARG A 249 -4.15 0.95 -9.42
N GLY A 250 -2.85 1.08 -9.11
CA GLY A 250 -1.79 0.22 -9.65
C GLY A 250 -1.67 -1.14 -8.97
N ILE A 251 -2.14 -1.27 -7.72
CA ILE A 251 -2.04 -2.47 -6.89
C ILE A 251 -3.43 -2.95 -6.45
N GLY A 252 -4.19 -2.09 -5.77
CA GLY A 252 -5.47 -2.47 -5.16
C GLY A 252 -6.49 -2.99 -6.18
N GLY A 253 -6.63 -2.30 -7.32
CA GLY A 253 -7.52 -2.72 -8.41
C GLY A 253 -7.17 -4.11 -8.97
N PRO A 254 -5.94 -4.34 -9.49
CA PRO A 254 -5.52 -5.63 -10.01
C PRO A 254 -5.64 -6.79 -9.02
N VAL A 255 -5.31 -6.57 -7.74
CA VAL A 255 -5.47 -7.59 -6.69
C VAL A 255 -6.93 -8.04 -6.60
N MET A 256 -7.87 -7.09 -6.53
CA MET A 256 -9.29 -7.41 -6.43
C MET A 256 -9.82 -8.16 -7.66
N LYS A 257 -9.33 -7.84 -8.85
CA LYS A 257 -9.67 -8.59 -10.07
C LYS A 257 -9.14 -10.02 -10.05
N MET A 258 -7.90 -10.23 -9.61
CA MET A 258 -7.35 -11.60 -9.51
C MET A 258 -8.13 -12.45 -8.51
N VAL A 259 -8.56 -11.85 -7.39
CA VAL A 259 -9.44 -12.52 -6.42
C VAL A 259 -10.79 -12.89 -7.05
N ASP A 260 -11.38 -12.01 -7.85
CA ASP A 260 -12.63 -12.29 -8.56
C ASP A 260 -12.48 -13.44 -9.58
N HIS A 261 -11.42 -13.42 -10.39
CA HIS A 261 -11.14 -14.51 -11.33
C HIS A 261 -10.99 -15.86 -10.63
N MET A 262 -10.27 -15.91 -9.50
CA MET A 262 -10.11 -17.15 -8.75
C MET A 262 -11.44 -17.64 -8.17
N LYS A 263 -12.28 -16.73 -7.64
CA LYS A 263 -13.62 -17.08 -7.15
C LYS A 263 -14.49 -17.67 -8.25
N ARG A 264 -14.48 -17.08 -9.44
CA ARG A 264 -15.22 -17.58 -10.61
C ARG A 264 -14.74 -18.96 -11.05
N LEU A 265 -13.42 -19.18 -11.07
CA LEU A 265 -12.85 -20.47 -11.43
C LEU A 265 -13.24 -21.57 -10.42
N ILE A 266 -13.16 -21.27 -9.12
CA ILE A 266 -13.61 -22.18 -8.05
C ILE A 266 -15.11 -22.45 -8.18
N GLY A 267 -15.89 -21.47 -8.64
CA GLY A 267 -17.31 -21.61 -8.97
C GLY A 267 -17.60 -22.44 -10.24
N GLY A 268 -16.57 -22.95 -10.93
CA GLY A 268 -16.71 -23.79 -12.12
C GLY A 268 -16.77 -23.04 -13.46
N ASP A 269 -16.57 -21.72 -13.48
CA ASP A 269 -16.54 -20.95 -14.71
C ASP A 269 -15.20 -21.12 -15.44
N THR A 270 -15.10 -22.14 -16.31
CA THR A 270 -13.91 -22.38 -17.14
C THR A 270 -13.85 -21.50 -18.40
N SER A 271 -14.86 -20.65 -18.63
CA SER A 271 -14.91 -19.72 -19.77
C SER A 271 -14.22 -18.39 -19.48
N LEU A 272 -13.76 -18.18 -18.23
CA LEU A 272 -13.18 -16.93 -17.79
C LEU A 272 -11.94 -16.55 -18.62
N GLN A 273 -11.85 -15.28 -18.97
CA GLN A 273 -10.67 -14.67 -19.57
C GLN A 273 -9.92 -13.84 -18.52
N VAL A 274 -8.59 -13.87 -18.60
CA VAL A 274 -7.70 -13.09 -17.71
C VAL A 274 -6.86 -12.14 -18.57
N PRO A 275 -7.39 -10.97 -18.99
CA PRO A 275 -6.65 -10.00 -19.80
C PRO A 275 -5.32 -9.55 -19.16
N GLU A 276 -5.29 -9.50 -17.83
CA GLU A 276 -4.14 -9.11 -17.03
C GLU A 276 -2.94 -10.06 -17.15
N ALA A 277 -3.11 -11.28 -17.66
CA ALA A 277 -2.02 -12.24 -17.88
C ALA A 277 -0.95 -11.75 -18.88
N SER A 278 -1.28 -10.72 -19.67
CA SER A 278 -0.36 -10.05 -20.60
C SER A 278 0.60 -9.05 -19.93
N ARG A 279 0.37 -8.72 -18.65
CA ARG A 279 1.23 -7.79 -17.90
C ARG A 279 2.62 -8.39 -17.67
N LYS A 280 3.63 -7.52 -17.56
CA LYS A 280 5.03 -7.91 -17.29
C LYS A 280 5.42 -7.85 -15.80
N ASP A 281 4.46 -7.63 -14.91
CA ASP A 281 4.66 -7.57 -13.46
C ASP A 281 4.15 -8.84 -12.77
N GLU A 282 4.20 -8.87 -11.44
CA GLU A 282 3.79 -10.02 -10.63
C GLU A 282 2.31 -10.39 -10.85
N PHE A 283 1.46 -9.41 -11.19
CA PHE A 283 0.06 -9.68 -11.54
C PHE A 283 -0.08 -10.43 -12.86
N GLY A 284 0.81 -10.18 -13.83
CA GLY A 284 0.86 -10.97 -15.06
C GLY A 284 1.21 -12.43 -14.79
N ALA A 285 2.22 -12.67 -13.94
CA ALA A 285 2.59 -14.01 -13.51
C ALA A 285 1.44 -14.73 -12.78
N MET A 286 0.72 -14.03 -11.90
CA MET A 286 -0.49 -14.57 -11.26
C MET A 286 -1.59 -14.88 -12.29
N GLY A 287 -1.82 -14.00 -13.27
CA GLY A 287 -2.81 -14.22 -14.31
C GLY A 287 -2.48 -15.45 -15.17
N GLN A 288 -1.21 -15.67 -15.50
CA GLN A 288 -0.74 -16.87 -16.19
C GLN A 288 -0.96 -18.13 -15.36
N ALA A 289 -0.73 -18.07 -14.04
CA ALA A 289 -1.01 -19.19 -13.15
C ALA A 289 -2.52 -19.52 -13.10
N ILE A 290 -3.40 -18.52 -13.07
CA ILE A 290 -4.87 -18.73 -13.12
C ILE A 290 -5.27 -19.40 -14.44
N ILE A 291 -4.67 -19.00 -15.57
CA ILE A 291 -4.88 -19.66 -16.86
C ILE A 291 -4.46 -21.13 -16.80
N ALA A 292 -3.28 -21.43 -16.26
CA ALA A 292 -2.82 -22.81 -16.09
C ALA A 292 -3.76 -23.65 -15.20
N PHE A 293 -4.30 -23.07 -14.11
CA PHE A 293 -5.29 -23.73 -13.26
C PHE A 293 -6.62 -24.00 -14.00
N ARG A 294 -7.09 -23.04 -14.80
CA ARG A 294 -8.28 -23.21 -15.63
C ARG A 294 -8.09 -24.33 -16.64
N ASP A 295 -6.95 -24.36 -17.32
CA ASP A 295 -6.64 -25.35 -18.33
C ASP A 295 -6.52 -26.75 -17.68
N ALA A 296 -5.89 -26.86 -16.51
CA ALA A 296 -5.87 -28.09 -15.73
C ALA A 296 -7.27 -28.56 -15.27
N ALA A 297 -8.17 -27.62 -14.93
CA ALA A 297 -9.55 -27.96 -14.59
C ALA A 297 -10.34 -28.48 -15.80
N ILE A 298 -10.14 -27.87 -16.98
CA ILE A 298 -10.73 -28.35 -18.26
C ILE A 298 -10.21 -29.74 -18.59
N ASP A 299 -8.89 -29.95 -18.49
CA ASP A 299 -8.28 -31.25 -18.75
C ASP A 299 -8.78 -32.32 -17.77
N LYS A 300 -8.97 -31.98 -16.49
CA LYS A 300 -9.57 -32.89 -15.52
C LYS A 300 -10.98 -33.32 -15.92
N ILE A 301 -11.84 -32.37 -16.31
CA ILE A 301 -13.20 -32.66 -16.78
C ILE A 301 -13.15 -33.57 -18.01
N ARG A 302 -12.24 -33.30 -18.95
CA ARG A 302 -12.05 -34.10 -20.16
C ARG A 302 -11.60 -35.53 -19.83
N VAL A 303 -10.61 -35.69 -18.97
CA VAL A 303 -10.09 -37.01 -18.55
C VAL A 303 -11.15 -37.80 -17.78
N GLU A 304 -11.94 -37.15 -16.92
CA GLU A 304 -13.05 -37.81 -16.22
C GLU A 304 -14.14 -38.27 -17.20
N ALA A 305 -14.47 -37.46 -18.21
CA ALA A 305 -15.41 -37.86 -19.27
C ALA A 305 -14.88 -39.06 -20.09
N GLU A 306 -13.61 -39.01 -20.53
CA GLU A 306 -12.96 -40.12 -21.25
C GLU A 306 -12.91 -41.39 -20.39
N ALA A 307 -12.69 -41.27 -19.08
CA ALA A 307 -12.68 -42.40 -18.16
C ALA A 307 -14.07 -43.02 -17.96
N VAL A 308 -15.13 -42.20 -17.96
CA VAL A 308 -16.52 -42.68 -17.94
C VAL A 308 -16.84 -43.45 -19.23
N ASP A 309 -16.52 -42.87 -20.39
CA ASP A 309 -16.73 -43.53 -21.69
C ASP A 309 -15.94 -44.84 -21.80
N ALA A 310 -14.69 -44.87 -21.30
CA ALA A 310 -13.87 -46.07 -21.29
C ALA A 310 -14.44 -47.16 -20.37
N ARG A 311 -14.97 -46.78 -19.20
CA ARG A 311 -15.66 -47.72 -18.29
C ARG A 311 -16.91 -48.29 -18.93
N GLU A 312 -17.71 -47.46 -19.60
CA GLU A 312 -18.93 -47.92 -20.27
C GLU A 312 -18.59 -48.93 -21.39
N LYS A 313 -17.58 -48.65 -22.22
CA LYS A 313 -17.11 -49.58 -23.25
C LYS A 313 -16.60 -50.90 -22.65
N ALA A 314 -15.82 -50.83 -21.58
CA ALA A 314 -15.31 -52.02 -20.90
C ALA A 314 -16.44 -52.87 -20.29
N ASP A 315 -17.48 -52.25 -19.73
CA ASP A 315 -18.64 -52.95 -19.19
C ASP A 315 -19.47 -53.62 -20.29
N ILE A 316 -19.66 -52.95 -21.44
CA ILE A 316 -20.31 -53.53 -22.62
C ILE A 316 -19.54 -54.76 -23.12
N GLU A 317 -18.22 -54.65 -23.25
CA GLU A 317 -17.37 -55.75 -23.72
C GLU A 317 -17.32 -56.91 -22.73
N ARG A 318 -17.27 -56.61 -21.43
CA ARG A 318 -17.37 -57.62 -20.37
C ARG A 318 -18.71 -58.37 -20.44
N ARG A 319 -19.83 -57.67 -20.59
CA ARG A 319 -21.15 -58.30 -20.75
C ARG A 319 -21.20 -59.19 -22.00
N ARG A 320 -20.66 -58.71 -23.11
CA ARG A 320 -20.57 -59.50 -24.35
C ARG A 320 -19.76 -60.78 -24.15
N ASN A 321 -18.59 -60.68 -23.52
CA ASN A 321 -17.76 -61.86 -23.26
C ASN A 321 -18.46 -62.86 -22.32
N LEU A 322 -19.13 -62.39 -21.25
CA LEU A 322 -19.90 -63.26 -20.37
C LEU A 322 -20.98 -64.03 -21.14
N THR A 323 -21.76 -63.34 -21.98
CA THR A 323 -22.80 -64.00 -22.79
C THR A 323 -22.23 -65.05 -23.76
N LEU A 324 -21.05 -64.80 -24.34
CA LEU A 324 -20.38 -65.77 -25.22
C LEU A 324 -19.89 -67.00 -24.42
N THR A 325 -19.33 -66.79 -23.23
CA THR A 325 -18.86 -67.88 -22.37
C THR A 325 -20.01 -68.72 -21.82
N GLU A 326 -21.13 -68.10 -21.44
CA GLU A 326 -22.33 -68.80 -20.98
C GLU A 326 -22.91 -69.69 -22.10
N ALA A 327 -23.05 -69.14 -23.32
CA ALA A 327 -23.51 -69.91 -24.47
C ALA A 327 -22.58 -71.09 -24.81
N ALA A 328 -21.26 -70.90 -24.73
CA ALA A 328 -20.30 -71.98 -24.95
C ALA A 328 -20.35 -73.06 -23.86
N ALA A 329 -20.55 -72.67 -22.59
CA ALA A 329 -20.69 -73.60 -21.48
C ALA A 329 -21.98 -74.42 -21.56
N GLU A 330 -23.10 -73.81 -21.94
CA GLU A 330 -24.37 -74.52 -22.19
C GLU A 330 -24.21 -75.56 -23.31
N GLU A 331 -23.50 -75.18 -24.37
CA GLU A 331 -23.24 -76.06 -25.49
C GLU A 331 -22.35 -77.26 -25.08
N GLN A 332 -21.28 -76.99 -24.34
CA GLN A 332 -20.43 -78.06 -23.79
C GLN A 332 -21.21 -78.99 -22.86
N ALA A 333 -22.09 -78.44 -22.00
CA ALA A 333 -22.92 -79.24 -21.11
C ALA A 333 -23.86 -80.17 -21.89
N ARG A 334 -24.49 -79.69 -22.98
CA ARG A 334 -25.31 -80.53 -23.87
C ARG A 334 -24.53 -81.71 -24.45
N VAL A 335 -23.31 -81.45 -24.91
CA VAL A 335 -22.42 -82.47 -25.47
C VAL A 335 -22.02 -83.52 -24.43
N VAL A 336 -21.63 -83.09 -23.23
CA VAL A 336 -21.23 -83.99 -22.14
C VAL A 336 -22.40 -84.84 -21.66
N THR A 337 -23.59 -84.26 -21.49
CA THR A 337 -24.79 -85.01 -21.11
C THR A 337 -25.12 -86.09 -22.12
N ALA A 338 -25.10 -85.76 -23.42
CA ALA A 338 -25.38 -86.72 -24.47
C ALA A 338 -24.35 -87.86 -24.55
N LEU A 339 -23.06 -87.54 -24.36
CA LEU A 339 -22.03 -88.57 -24.28
C LEU A 339 -22.22 -89.45 -23.04
N GLY A 340 -22.62 -88.87 -21.90
CA GLY A 340 -22.98 -89.59 -20.69
C GLY A 340 -24.13 -90.57 -20.92
N GLU A 341 -25.22 -90.12 -21.54
CA GLU A 341 -26.35 -90.97 -21.93
C GLU A 341 -25.90 -92.10 -22.87
N GLY A 342 -25.05 -91.80 -23.85
CA GLY A 342 -24.51 -92.81 -24.75
C GLY A 342 -23.66 -93.88 -24.03
N LEU A 343 -22.81 -93.47 -23.09
CA LEU A 343 -22.00 -94.38 -22.30
C LEU A 343 -22.83 -95.23 -21.32
N GLU A 344 -23.91 -94.67 -20.78
CA GLU A 344 -24.88 -95.41 -19.95
C GLU A 344 -25.55 -96.53 -20.77
N LYS A 345 -26.02 -96.23 -21.99
CA LYS A 345 -26.59 -97.24 -22.91
C LYS A 345 -25.59 -98.34 -23.26
N LEU A 346 -24.32 -97.99 -23.44
CA LEU A 346 -23.25 -98.96 -23.63
C LEU A 346 -23.06 -99.85 -22.39
N SER A 347 -23.06 -99.28 -21.19
CA SER A 347 -22.94 -100.03 -19.93
C SER A 347 -24.11 -101.01 -19.72
N ASP A 348 -25.31 -100.65 -20.16
CA ASP A 348 -26.50 -101.52 -20.14
C ASP A 348 -26.47 -102.62 -21.22
N GLY A 349 -25.44 -102.64 -22.06
CA GLY A 349 -25.27 -103.63 -23.13
C GLY A 349 -26.00 -103.31 -24.43
N ASP A 350 -26.58 -102.12 -24.57
CA ASP A 350 -27.22 -101.68 -25.82
C ASP A 350 -26.20 -101.12 -26.81
N LEU A 351 -25.60 -102.01 -27.60
CA LEU A 351 -24.65 -101.65 -28.66
C LEU A 351 -25.31 -101.08 -29.92
N THR A 352 -26.64 -100.98 -29.95
CA THR A 352 -27.40 -100.43 -31.07
C THR A 352 -27.65 -98.92 -30.94
N TYR A 353 -27.49 -98.37 -29.74
CA TYR A 353 -27.63 -96.93 -29.49
C TYR A 353 -26.63 -96.09 -30.30
N ARG A 354 -27.10 -94.98 -30.85
CA ARG A 354 -26.29 -94.01 -31.61
C ARG A 354 -26.65 -92.60 -31.17
N LEU A 355 -25.63 -91.75 -31.04
CA LEU A 355 -25.83 -90.33 -30.83
C LEU A 355 -26.31 -89.71 -32.15
N THR A 356 -27.61 -89.36 -32.24
CA THR A 356 -28.25 -88.80 -33.44
C THR A 356 -28.56 -87.31 -33.35
N GLN A 357 -28.46 -86.73 -32.15
CA GLN A 357 -28.64 -85.28 -31.94
C GLN A 357 -27.55 -84.47 -32.66
N THR A 358 -27.84 -83.22 -33.03
CA THR A 358 -26.87 -82.34 -33.68
C THR A 358 -25.84 -81.84 -32.69
N PHE A 359 -24.56 -82.16 -32.92
CA PHE A 359 -23.44 -81.61 -32.14
C PHE A 359 -22.90 -80.34 -32.82
N PRO A 360 -22.39 -79.36 -32.06
CA PRO A 360 -21.67 -78.20 -32.60
C PRO A 360 -20.45 -78.63 -33.40
N SER A 361 -20.02 -77.80 -34.35
CA SER A 361 -18.87 -78.05 -35.22
C SER A 361 -17.65 -78.61 -34.48
N ASP A 362 -17.35 -78.07 -33.31
CA ASP A 362 -16.14 -78.40 -32.53
C ASP A 362 -16.25 -79.78 -31.85
N TYR A 363 -17.47 -80.29 -31.66
CA TYR A 363 -17.74 -81.56 -30.98
C TYR A 363 -18.29 -82.67 -31.91
N VAL A 364 -18.52 -82.40 -33.20
CA VAL A 364 -18.96 -83.42 -34.18
C VAL A 364 -18.02 -84.63 -34.21
N LYS A 365 -16.71 -84.41 -34.04
CA LYS A 365 -15.72 -85.50 -34.01
C LYS A 365 -15.95 -86.47 -32.83
N LEU A 366 -16.32 -85.95 -31.65
CA LEU A 366 -16.63 -86.81 -30.50
C LEU A 366 -17.84 -87.70 -30.79
N GLN A 367 -18.88 -87.14 -31.43
CA GLN A 367 -20.07 -87.89 -31.84
C GLN A 367 -19.71 -89.00 -32.84
N SER A 368 -18.90 -88.69 -33.85
CA SER A 368 -18.48 -89.68 -34.85
C SER A 368 -17.65 -90.79 -34.23
N ASP A 369 -16.71 -90.44 -33.34
CA ASP A 369 -15.81 -91.39 -32.69
C ASP A 369 -16.59 -92.33 -31.76
N PHE A 370 -17.55 -91.82 -30.99
CA PHE A 370 -18.44 -92.63 -30.15
C PHE A 370 -19.26 -93.62 -31.00
N ASN A 371 -19.94 -93.13 -32.05
CA ASN A 371 -20.77 -93.97 -32.91
C ASN A 371 -19.95 -95.04 -33.65
N ALA A 372 -18.72 -94.73 -34.06
CA ALA A 372 -17.80 -95.68 -34.67
C ALA A 372 -17.37 -96.77 -33.66
N ALA A 373 -16.99 -96.38 -32.44
CA ALA A 373 -16.63 -97.33 -31.38
C ALA A 373 -17.80 -98.27 -31.04
N MET A 374 -19.03 -97.75 -30.93
CA MET A 374 -20.25 -98.54 -30.73
C MET A 374 -20.50 -99.51 -31.90
N GLY A 375 -20.20 -99.10 -33.14
CA GLY A 375 -20.23 -99.98 -34.31
C GLY A 375 -19.25 -101.15 -34.19
N GLN A 376 -17.99 -100.85 -33.90
CA GLN A 376 -16.95 -101.88 -33.75
C GLN A 376 -17.26 -102.86 -32.62
N LEU A 377 -17.78 -102.38 -31.48
CA LEU A 377 -18.14 -103.24 -30.36
C LEU A 377 -19.32 -104.16 -30.71
N LYS A 378 -20.34 -103.61 -31.37
CA LYS A 378 -21.48 -104.40 -31.88
C LYS A 378 -21.01 -105.51 -32.82
N ASP A 379 -20.13 -105.17 -33.76
CA ASP A 379 -19.61 -106.13 -34.73
C ASP A 379 -18.78 -107.22 -34.04
N ALA A 380 -17.92 -106.84 -33.09
CA ALA A 380 -17.15 -107.79 -32.28
C ALA A 380 -18.08 -108.76 -31.50
N MET A 381 -19.15 -108.25 -30.87
CA MET A 381 -20.12 -109.10 -30.18
C MET A 381 -20.92 -109.98 -31.15
N SER A 382 -21.24 -109.49 -32.34
CA SER A 382 -21.90 -110.28 -33.38
C SER A 382 -21.04 -111.48 -33.82
N VAL A 383 -19.72 -111.30 -33.94
CA VAL A 383 -18.77 -112.38 -34.19
C VAL A 383 -18.75 -113.40 -33.04
N VAL A 384 -18.79 -112.94 -31.78
CA VAL A 384 -18.86 -113.84 -30.61
C VAL A 384 -20.14 -114.67 -30.65
N VAL A 385 -21.29 -114.05 -30.89
CA VAL A 385 -22.60 -114.76 -31.00
C VAL A 385 -22.59 -115.77 -32.15
N SER A 386 -22.01 -115.40 -33.31
CA SER A 386 -21.85 -116.31 -34.46
C SER A 386 -20.98 -117.52 -34.11
N ASN A 387 -19.84 -117.31 -33.45
CA ASN A 387 -18.95 -118.38 -33.00
C ASN A 387 -19.61 -119.30 -31.97
N VAL A 388 -20.39 -118.75 -31.03
CA VAL A 388 -21.16 -119.56 -30.06
C VAL A 388 -22.22 -120.41 -30.75
N SER A 389 -22.90 -119.87 -31.77
CA SER A 389 -23.86 -120.63 -32.59
C SER A 389 -23.17 -121.75 -33.38
N ALA A 390 -22.00 -121.48 -33.96
CA ALA A 390 -21.20 -122.49 -34.66
C ALA A 390 -20.72 -123.60 -33.72
N ILE A 391 -20.27 -123.26 -32.50
CA ILE A 391 -19.92 -124.24 -31.45
C ILE A 391 -21.14 -125.06 -31.03
N ARG A 392 -22.32 -124.44 -30.87
CA ARG A 392 -23.54 -125.16 -30.52
C ARG A 392 -23.97 -126.13 -31.62
N SER A 393 -23.81 -125.75 -32.89
CA SER A 393 -24.06 -126.62 -34.04
C SER A 393 -23.04 -127.77 -34.11
N GLY A 394 -21.75 -127.48 -33.91
CA GLY A 394 -20.70 -128.50 -33.86
C GLY A 394 -20.86 -129.48 -32.70
N SER A 395 -21.24 -129.00 -31.52
CA SER A 395 -21.60 -129.87 -30.37
C SER A 395 -22.84 -130.73 -30.67
N GLY A 396 -23.80 -130.22 -31.44
CA GLY A 396 -24.96 -131.00 -31.91
C GLY A 396 -24.56 -132.14 -32.86
N GLU A 397 -23.64 -131.89 -33.79
CA GLU A 397 -23.11 -132.93 -34.68
C GLU A 397 -22.22 -133.95 -33.95
N ILE A 398 -21.41 -133.51 -32.99
CA ILE A 398 -20.62 -134.41 -32.14
C ILE A 398 -21.54 -135.28 -31.28
N SER A 399 -22.60 -134.71 -30.71
CA SER A 399 -23.58 -135.47 -29.93
C SER A 399 -24.32 -136.50 -30.80
N HIS A 400 -24.63 -136.16 -32.05
CA HIS A 400 -25.22 -137.10 -33.01
C HIS A 400 -24.24 -138.19 -33.44
N ALA A 401 -22.98 -137.87 -33.70
CA ALA A 401 -21.94 -138.85 -34.04
C ALA A 401 -21.61 -139.78 -32.86
N ALA A 402 -21.65 -139.27 -31.63
CA ALA A 402 -21.49 -140.07 -30.41
C ALA A 402 -22.69 -141.01 -30.19
N ASP A 403 -23.92 -140.57 -30.46
CA ASP A 403 -25.13 -141.41 -30.38
C ASP A 403 -25.12 -142.53 -31.43
N ASP A 404 -24.63 -142.24 -32.64
CA ASP A 404 -24.52 -143.24 -33.72
C ASP A 404 -23.43 -144.31 -33.45
N LEU A 405 -22.35 -143.95 -32.73
CA LEU A 405 -21.32 -144.89 -32.29
C LEU A 405 -21.80 -145.80 -31.15
N SER A 406 -22.58 -145.26 -30.20
CA SER A 406 -23.19 -146.00 -29.09
C SER A 406 -24.16 -147.09 -29.56
N ARG A 407 -24.81 -146.90 -30.73
CA ARG A 407 -25.65 -147.93 -31.36
C ARG A 407 -24.86 -149.01 -32.12
N ARG A 408 -23.57 -148.82 -32.35
CA ARG A 408 -22.71 -149.74 -33.14
C ARG A 408 -21.77 -150.61 -32.28
N THR A 409 -21.77 -150.45 -30.97
CA THR A 409 -21.03 -151.27 -30.00
C THR A 409 -21.95 -151.69 -28.88
#